data_AF-A0A1G6IKF5-F1
#
_entry.id   AF-A0A1G6IKF5-F1
#
_cell.length_a   1.000
_cell.length_b   1.000
_cell.length_c   1.000
_cell.angle_alpha   90.00
_cell.angle_beta   90.00
_cell.angle_gamma   90.00
#
_symmetry.space_group_name_H-M   'P 1'
#
loop_
_entity.id
_entity.type
_entity.pdbx_description
1 polymer ?
#
loop_
_entity_poly.entity_id
_entity_poly.type
_entity_poly.pdbx_seq_one_letter_code
_entity_poly.pdbx_strand_id
1 'polypeptide(L)'
;MSTTRIVPSVHRVGPEAAAEVLGVVREAFAARPPLDPPADALTETEESLAALLGKHGGLVARLGEVSVGALVLDPIGGTMYLRRFGVLPSAQGHGVAGRLIDAAVYASSGFDDLTVVAREELPRTVRFWQRQGFREVRRHSPNVELRRPLNTFVFDAPDAEAMREIGETLAAQLAAGDLLVLSGELGAGKTTFTQGIGTGLQVRGDVTSPTFVIARVHPSLVDGPALVHVDAYRLGGIEELDDLDLDTSLDEAVTVVEWGEGVAEGLAESRLEVRIIRALADDDPDLDDPSELDPRRVLMTPVGPRWYELDVPSSHRPPLAEKLNENLLLDFRRCPEAELDHLDPEIPLVLSLTVAEHRDGSQVRALMVRNHWSREWELSGKEVDDDLGETPRRAATTAYLTETGAEAPELDFVGVATVQLGHERRIEYAAIYRCVIDHPSDAAPAGDVKQMVWWDLESDLPGLSPIDAHLARLALGLS
;
A
#
# COMPACT_ATOMS: atom_id res chain seq x y z
N MET A 1 1.63 38.51 -8.92
CA MET A 1 0.27 38.14 -8.46
C MET A 1 0.32 36.66 -8.12
N SER A 2 0.22 36.32 -6.83
CA SER A 2 0.27 34.94 -6.35
C SER A 2 -0.98 34.22 -6.83
N THR A 3 -0.86 33.27 -7.75
CA THR A 3 -1.96 32.38 -8.12
C THR A 3 -2.18 31.41 -6.98
N THR A 4 -3.16 31.68 -6.13
CA THR A 4 -3.69 30.71 -5.17
C THR A 4 -4.05 29.45 -5.95
N ARG A 5 -3.27 28.38 -5.80
CA ARG A 5 -3.56 27.08 -6.41
C ARG A 5 -4.90 26.60 -5.83
N ILE A 6 -5.95 26.71 -6.64
CA ILE A 6 -7.23 26.07 -6.34
C ILE A 6 -6.93 24.58 -6.39
N VAL A 7 -6.97 23.89 -5.25
CA VAL A 7 -6.85 22.42 -5.27
C VAL A 7 -8.20 21.76 -5.07
N PRO A 8 -8.38 20.58 -5.68
CA PRO A 8 -9.70 20.02 -5.91
C PRO A 8 -10.35 19.56 -4.61
N SER A 9 -11.66 19.79 -4.49
CA SER A 9 -12.50 19.10 -3.50
C SER A 9 -13.19 17.92 -4.17
N VAL A 10 -13.46 16.85 -3.42
CA VAL A 10 -14.19 15.69 -3.90
C VAL A 10 -15.41 15.48 -3.02
N HIS A 11 -16.55 15.21 -3.66
CA HIS A 11 -17.84 15.06 -2.97
C HIS A 11 -18.54 13.81 -3.46
N ARG A 12 -19.23 13.12 -2.54
CA ARG A 12 -20.15 12.02 -2.86
C ARG A 12 -21.42 12.57 -3.48
N VAL A 13 -21.91 11.89 -4.51
CA VAL A 13 -23.12 12.28 -5.25
C VAL A 13 -24.04 11.07 -5.47
N GLY A 14 -25.35 11.32 -5.59
CA GLY A 14 -26.37 10.34 -5.94
C GLY A 14 -26.93 10.52 -7.36
N PRO A 15 -28.05 9.85 -7.69
CA PRO A 15 -28.71 9.93 -8.99
C PRO A 15 -29.03 11.35 -9.47
N GLU A 16 -29.29 12.26 -8.55
CA GLU A 16 -29.60 13.67 -8.84
C GLU A 16 -28.47 14.40 -9.57
N ALA A 17 -27.23 13.90 -9.46
CA ALA A 17 -26.06 14.46 -10.14
C ALA A 17 -25.79 13.82 -11.50
N ALA A 18 -26.67 12.97 -12.03
CA ALA A 18 -26.42 12.23 -13.27
C ALA A 18 -26.07 13.14 -14.47
N ALA A 19 -26.79 14.26 -14.65
CA ALA A 19 -26.47 15.22 -15.72
C ALA A 19 -25.05 15.80 -15.59
N GLU A 20 -24.65 16.12 -14.35
CA GLU A 20 -23.33 16.67 -14.03
C GLU A 20 -22.22 15.64 -14.31
N VAL A 21 -22.36 14.41 -13.78
CA VAL A 21 -21.40 13.33 -14.01
C VAL A 21 -21.32 13.01 -15.51
N LEU A 22 -22.46 12.96 -16.22
CA LEU A 22 -22.49 12.68 -17.65
C LEU A 22 -21.73 13.74 -18.45
N GLY A 23 -21.88 15.01 -18.10
CA GLY A 23 -21.15 16.12 -18.72
C GLY A 23 -19.64 15.93 -18.62
N VAL A 24 -19.14 15.67 -17.40
CA VAL A 24 -17.71 15.43 -17.16
C VAL A 24 -17.21 14.19 -17.91
N VAL A 25 -17.96 13.09 -17.84
CA VAL A 25 -17.59 11.81 -18.47
C VAL A 25 -17.51 11.96 -20.00
N ARG A 26 -18.51 12.57 -20.63
CA ARG A 26 -18.52 12.76 -22.08
C ARG A 26 -17.35 13.61 -22.55
N GLU A 27 -17.10 14.72 -21.89
CA GLU A 27 -15.98 15.60 -22.25
C GLU A 27 -14.62 14.91 -22.03
N ALA A 28 -14.42 14.26 -20.88
CA ALA A 28 -13.18 13.55 -20.56
C ALA A 28 -12.90 12.39 -21.52
N PHE A 29 -13.93 11.65 -21.95
CA PHE A 29 -13.77 10.52 -22.88
C PHE A 29 -13.67 10.99 -24.34
N ALA A 30 -14.36 12.05 -24.74
CA ALA A 30 -14.26 12.61 -26.10
C ALA A 30 -12.86 13.17 -26.40
N ALA A 31 -12.12 13.60 -25.37
CA ALA A 31 -10.73 14.04 -25.51
C ALA A 31 -9.71 12.89 -25.69
N ARG A 32 -10.13 11.64 -25.56
CA ARG A 32 -9.25 10.47 -25.74
C ARG A 32 -9.06 10.17 -27.23
N PRO A 33 -7.95 9.52 -27.62
CA PRO A 33 -7.81 8.97 -28.97
C PRO A 33 -9.03 8.10 -29.33
N PRO A 34 -9.44 8.05 -30.62
CA PRO A 34 -10.48 7.14 -31.07
C PRO A 34 -10.11 5.69 -30.73
N LEU A 35 -11.10 4.93 -30.26
CA LEU A 35 -10.96 3.54 -29.83
C LEU A 35 -11.88 2.64 -30.65
N ASP A 36 -11.49 1.39 -30.88
CA ASP A 36 -12.30 0.38 -31.57
C ASP A 36 -12.41 -0.90 -30.72
N PRO A 37 -13.61 -1.30 -30.27
CA PRO A 37 -14.87 -0.58 -30.34
C PRO A 37 -14.82 0.77 -29.59
N PRO A 38 -15.73 1.72 -29.88
CA PRO A 38 -15.82 2.97 -29.12
C PRO A 38 -16.03 2.74 -27.63
N ALA A 39 -15.61 3.66 -26.78
CA ALA A 39 -15.85 3.54 -25.35
C ALA A 39 -17.35 3.63 -25.03
N ASP A 40 -17.89 2.67 -24.27
CA ASP A 40 -19.31 2.62 -23.86
C ASP A 40 -19.79 3.92 -23.21
N ALA A 41 -18.88 4.62 -22.51
CA ALA A 41 -19.13 5.91 -21.88
C ALA A 41 -19.66 6.99 -22.86
N LEU A 42 -19.35 6.88 -24.16
CA LEU A 42 -19.84 7.80 -25.19
C LEU A 42 -21.31 7.56 -25.56
N THR A 43 -21.84 6.37 -25.26
CA THR A 43 -23.24 6.00 -25.50
C THR A 43 -24.12 6.15 -24.27
N GLU A 44 -23.53 6.54 -23.14
CA GLU A 44 -24.23 6.72 -21.86
C GLU A 44 -25.28 7.84 -21.94
N THR A 45 -26.44 7.62 -21.31
CA THR A 45 -27.50 8.61 -21.16
C THR A 45 -27.56 9.09 -19.71
N GLU A 46 -28.28 10.19 -19.47
CA GLU A 46 -28.50 10.67 -18.10
C GLU A 46 -29.28 9.65 -17.27
N GLU A 47 -30.26 8.99 -17.90
CA GLU A 47 -31.07 7.95 -17.26
C GLU A 47 -30.23 6.72 -16.87
N SER A 48 -29.38 6.23 -17.77
CA SER A 48 -28.53 5.06 -17.48
C SER A 48 -27.50 5.37 -16.40
N LEU A 49 -26.95 6.59 -16.39
CA LEU A 49 -26.02 7.03 -15.36
C LEU A 49 -26.70 7.26 -14.00
N ALA A 50 -27.91 7.82 -13.99
CA ALA A 50 -28.73 7.95 -12.78
C ALA A 50 -29.02 6.58 -12.15
N ALA A 51 -29.32 5.57 -12.98
CA ALA A 51 -29.53 4.20 -12.51
C ALA A 51 -28.26 3.60 -11.88
N LEU A 52 -27.08 3.83 -12.48
CA LEU A 52 -25.81 3.38 -11.90
C LEU A 52 -25.49 4.08 -10.58
N LEU A 53 -25.61 5.41 -10.55
CA LEU A 53 -25.43 6.22 -9.34
C LEU A 53 -26.43 5.85 -8.23
N GLY A 54 -27.62 5.36 -8.58
CA GLY A 54 -28.64 4.95 -7.61
C GLY A 54 -28.27 3.72 -6.79
N LYS A 55 -27.30 2.92 -7.25
CA LYS A 55 -26.85 1.73 -6.52
C LYS A 55 -25.96 2.09 -5.34
N HIS A 56 -24.92 2.90 -5.58
CA HIS A 56 -23.90 3.20 -4.56
C HIS A 56 -23.33 4.63 -4.61
N GLY A 57 -23.90 5.46 -5.47
CA GLY A 57 -23.45 6.82 -5.72
C GLY A 57 -22.24 6.89 -6.64
N GLY A 58 -21.65 8.08 -6.67
CA GLY A 58 -20.40 8.36 -7.35
C GLY A 58 -19.65 9.45 -6.63
N LEU A 59 -18.55 9.88 -7.23
CA LEU A 59 -17.75 10.99 -6.75
C LEU A 59 -17.61 12.03 -7.84
N VAL A 60 -17.69 13.31 -7.46
CA VAL A 60 -17.40 14.45 -8.33
C VAL A 60 -16.30 15.27 -7.70
N ALA A 61 -15.26 15.54 -8.47
CA ALA A 61 -14.19 16.44 -8.13
C ALA A 61 -14.44 17.83 -8.73
N ARG A 62 -14.29 18.87 -7.90
CA ARG A 62 -14.49 20.26 -8.31
C ARG A 62 -13.24 21.11 -8.11
N LEU A 63 -13.01 22.03 -9.04
CA LEU A 63 -12.07 23.13 -8.92
C LEU A 63 -12.87 24.43 -8.79
N GLY A 64 -13.04 24.90 -7.55
CA GLY A 64 -14.04 25.93 -7.25
C GLY A 64 -15.44 25.39 -7.47
N GLU A 65 -16.25 26.10 -8.26
CA GLU A 65 -17.62 25.70 -8.60
C GLU A 65 -17.70 24.75 -9.81
N VAL A 66 -16.58 24.50 -10.50
CA VAL A 66 -16.57 23.74 -11.76
C VAL A 66 -16.25 22.28 -11.49
N SER A 67 -17.10 21.39 -11.98
CA SER A 67 -16.89 19.94 -11.92
C SER A 67 -15.93 19.51 -13.03
N VAL A 68 -14.82 18.90 -12.61
CA VAL A 68 -13.67 18.64 -13.48
C VAL A 68 -13.23 17.18 -13.46
N GLY A 69 -13.79 16.36 -12.58
CA GLY A 69 -13.57 14.94 -12.57
C GLY A 69 -14.75 14.21 -11.96
N ALA A 70 -14.97 12.97 -12.39
CA ALA A 70 -16.04 12.16 -11.84
C ALA A 70 -15.73 10.66 -11.96
N LEU A 71 -16.35 9.87 -11.10
CA LEU A 71 -16.44 8.42 -11.21
C LEU A 71 -17.75 7.91 -10.60
N VAL A 72 -18.11 6.68 -10.94
CA VAL A 72 -19.27 5.97 -10.41
C VAL A 72 -18.78 4.75 -9.64
N LEU A 73 -19.35 4.53 -8.46
CA LEU A 73 -19.07 3.38 -7.60
C LEU A 73 -20.07 2.27 -7.94
N ASP A 74 -19.60 1.12 -8.45
CA ASP A 74 -20.44 -0.02 -8.81
C ASP A 74 -19.96 -1.29 -8.07
N PRO A 75 -20.57 -1.63 -6.93
CA PRO A 75 -20.19 -2.81 -6.17
C PRO A 75 -20.64 -4.10 -6.86
N ILE A 76 -19.75 -5.08 -6.94
CA ILE A 76 -20.02 -6.43 -7.44
C ILE A 76 -19.33 -7.43 -6.50
N GLY A 77 -20.11 -8.14 -5.67
CA GLY A 77 -19.55 -8.96 -4.60
C GLY A 77 -18.75 -8.10 -3.61
N GLY A 78 -17.57 -8.57 -3.20
CA GLY A 78 -16.61 -7.82 -2.36
C GLY A 78 -15.80 -6.76 -3.11
N THR A 79 -15.99 -6.62 -4.42
CA THR A 79 -15.23 -5.67 -5.26
C THR A 79 -15.99 -4.38 -5.51
N MET A 80 -15.32 -3.24 -5.38
CA MET A 80 -15.82 -1.96 -5.88
C MET A 80 -15.27 -1.63 -7.27
N TYR A 81 -16.11 -1.64 -8.31
CA TYR A 81 -15.71 -1.17 -9.63
C TYR A 81 -15.75 0.36 -9.72
N LEU A 82 -14.63 0.97 -10.09
CA LEU A 82 -14.52 2.38 -10.43
C LEU A 82 -14.92 2.59 -11.89
N ARG A 83 -16.21 2.84 -12.12
CA ARG A 83 -16.74 3.05 -13.47
C ARG A 83 -16.69 4.51 -13.86
N ARG A 84 -16.64 4.75 -15.17
CA ARG A 84 -16.75 6.09 -15.78
C ARG A 84 -15.74 7.10 -15.19
N PHE A 85 -14.57 6.61 -14.79
CA PHE A 85 -13.51 7.46 -14.29
C PHE A 85 -13.02 8.42 -15.38
N GLY A 86 -13.29 9.71 -15.19
CA GLY A 86 -12.99 10.77 -16.13
C GLY A 86 -12.47 12.01 -15.42
N VAL A 87 -11.42 12.60 -15.97
CA VAL A 87 -10.90 13.92 -15.55
C VAL A 87 -10.77 14.77 -16.80
N LEU A 88 -11.31 15.99 -16.76
CA LEU A 88 -11.27 16.91 -17.88
C LEU A 88 -9.83 17.25 -18.24
N PRO A 89 -9.49 17.39 -19.55
CA PRO A 89 -8.14 17.75 -19.98
C PRO A 89 -7.61 19.03 -19.33
N SER A 90 -8.48 20.02 -19.15
CA SER A 90 -8.16 21.30 -18.52
C SER A 90 -7.73 21.19 -17.06
N ALA A 91 -8.09 20.10 -16.37
CA ALA A 91 -7.78 19.85 -14.97
C ALA A 91 -6.72 18.76 -14.76
N GLN A 92 -6.15 18.20 -15.83
CA GLN A 92 -5.03 17.26 -15.73
C GLN A 92 -3.80 17.95 -15.11
N GLY A 93 -2.99 17.20 -14.35
CA GLY A 93 -1.83 17.74 -13.64
C GLY A 93 -2.15 18.54 -12.37
N HIS A 94 -3.43 18.68 -11.99
CA HIS A 94 -3.86 19.38 -10.77
C HIS A 94 -4.20 18.43 -9.60
N GLY A 95 -3.75 17.18 -9.66
CA GLY A 95 -3.99 16.18 -8.61
C GLY A 95 -5.44 15.65 -8.51
N VAL A 96 -6.33 16.04 -9.42
CA VAL A 96 -7.75 15.64 -9.40
C VAL A 96 -7.94 14.12 -9.38
N ALA A 97 -7.17 13.40 -10.22
CA ALA A 97 -7.32 11.96 -10.37
C ALA A 97 -6.93 11.20 -9.08
N GLY A 98 -5.82 11.57 -8.45
CA GLY A 98 -5.39 10.98 -7.17
C GLY A 98 -6.48 11.19 -6.10
N ARG A 99 -6.94 12.43 -5.91
CA ARG A 99 -7.99 12.72 -4.93
C ARG A 99 -9.30 11.97 -5.15
N LEU A 100 -9.68 11.72 -6.40
CA LEU A 100 -10.84 10.88 -6.71
C LEU A 100 -10.63 9.43 -6.27
N ILE A 101 -9.41 8.91 -6.42
CA ILE A 101 -9.04 7.56 -6.00
C ILE A 101 -9.01 7.48 -4.48
N ASP A 102 -8.40 8.44 -3.78
CA ASP A 102 -8.33 8.49 -2.31
C ASP A 102 -9.74 8.58 -1.70
N ALA A 103 -10.62 9.38 -2.32
CA ALA A 103 -12.02 9.45 -1.93
C ALA A 103 -12.80 8.16 -2.26
N ALA A 104 -12.45 7.45 -3.35
CA ALA A 104 -13.07 6.18 -3.70
C ALA A 104 -12.66 5.07 -2.73
N VAL A 105 -11.39 5.03 -2.38
CA VAL A 105 -10.82 4.24 -1.29
C VAL A 105 -11.64 4.42 -0.02
N TYR A 106 -11.83 5.67 0.43
CA TYR A 106 -12.60 5.96 1.64
C TYR A 106 -14.08 5.53 1.51
N ALA A 107 -14.69 5.81 0.36
CA ALA A 107 -16.07 5.44 0.07
C ALA A 107 -16.30 3.93 -0.05
N SER A 108 -15.22 3.14 -0.16
CA SER A 108 -15.25 1.68 -0.34
C SER A 108 -14.77 0.95 0.91
N SER A 109 -14.81 1.60 2.07
CA SER A 109 -14.61 0.90 3.35
C SER A 109 -15.60 -0.27 3.47
N GLY A 110 -15.07 -1.46 3.79
CA GLY A 110 -15.84 -2.70 3.84
C GLY A 110 -15.91 -3.47 2.51
N PHE A 111 -15.23 -3.01 1.47
CA PHE A 111 -14.93 -3.78 0.26
C PHE A 111 -13.49 -4.27 0.31
N ASP A 112 -13.22 -5.36 -0.41
CA ASP A 112 -11.92 -6.02 -0.40
C ASP A 112 -10.94 -5.42 -1.40
N ASP A 113 -11.46 -4.79 -2.45
CA ASP A 113 -10.65 -4.17 -3.50
C ASP A 113 -11.39 -3.07 -4.28
N LEU A 114 -10.60 -2.26 -4.97
CA LEU A 114 -11.04 -1.41 -6.08
C LEU A 114 -10.62 -2.05 -7.40
N THR A 115 -11.52 -2.08 -8.37
CA THR A 115 -11.23 -2.54 -9.72
C THR A 115 -11.54 -1.48 -10.77
N VAL A 116 -10.68 -1.37 -11.78
CA VAL A 116 -10.91 -0.52 -12.96
C VAL A 116 -10.63 -1.32 -14.22
N VAL A 117 -11.40 -1.05 -15.28
CA VAL A 117 -11.14 -1.59 -16.61
C VAL A 117 -10.60 -0.47 -17.49
N ALA A 118 -9.37 -0.66 -17.97
CA ALA A 118 -8.71 0.22 -18.91
C ALA A 118 -8.67 -0.41 -20.31
N ARG A 119 -8.35 0.43 -21.30
CA ARG A 119 -8.16 -0.02 -22.69
C ARG A 119 -6.71 -0.32 -22.94
N GLU A 120 -6.44 -1.48 -23.55
CA GLU A 120 -5.11 -1.93 -23.94
C GLU A 120 -4.43 -0.91 -24.86
N GLU A 121 -5.19 -0.28 -25.76
CA GLU A 121 -4.66 0.74 -26.68
C GLU A 121 -4.29 2.06 -25.99
N LEU A 122 -4.55 2.19 -24.68
CA LEU A 122 -4.20 3.33 -23.85
C LEU A 122 -3.13 2.97 -22.81
N PRO A 123 -1.88 2.67 -23.22
CA PRO A 123 -0.81 2.24 -22.31
C PRO A 123 -0.47 3.29 -21.25
N ARG A 124 -0.67 4.59 -21.55
CA ARG A 124 -0.51 5.67 -20.55
C ARG A 124 -1.55 5.59 -19.43
N THR A 125 -2.77 5.14 -19.73
CA THR A 125 -3.83 4.95 -18.74
C THR A 125 -3.53 3.74 -17.88
N VAL A 126 -3.08 2.63 -18.47
CA VAL A 126 -2.62 1.43 -17.74
C VAL A 126 -1.48 1.81 -16.79
N ARG A 127 -0.44 2.50 -17.27
CA ARG A 127 0.67 3.00 -16.43
C ARG A 127 0.25 4.03 -15.38
N PHE A 128 -0.85 4.75 -15.60
CA PHE A 128 -1.41 5.63 -14.57
C PHE A 128 -2.00 4.79 -13.44
N TRP A 129 -2.86 3.82 -13.74
CA TRP A 129 -3.45 2.95 -12.72
C TRP A 129 -2.40 2.10 -11.99
N GLN A 130 -1.41 1.61 -12.72
CA GLN A 130 -0.25 0.93 -12.15
C GLN A 130 0.57 1.82 -11.23
N ARG A 131 0.54 3.16 -11.38
CA ARG A 131 1.11 4.17 -10.45
C ARG A 131 0.12 4.63 -9.37
N GLN A 132 -1.11 4.13 -9.34
CA GLN A 132 -2.15 4.45 -8.33
C GLN A 132 -2.69 3.26 -7.52
N GLY A 133 -2.23 2.05 -7.82
CA GLY A 133 -2.14 0.93 -6.87
C GLY A 133 -2.59 -0.37 -7.48
N PHE A 134 -2.95 -0.26 -8.75
CA PHE A 134 -3.69 -1.27 -9.44
C PHE A 134 -2.72 -2.15 -10.18
N ARG A 135 -2.76 -3.44 -9.91
CA ARG A 135 -2.04 -4.45 -10.68
C ARG A 135 -2.99 -5.03 -11.71
N GLU A 136 -2.46 -5.36 -12.88
CA GLU A 136 -3.22 -6.09 -13.88
C GLU A 136 -3.57 -7.47 -13.33
N VAL A 137 -4.85 -7.82 -13.38
CA VAL A 137 -5.35 -9.13 -12.92
C VAL A 137 -5.95 -9.95 -14.05
N ARG A 138 -6.32 -9.28 -15.16
CA ARG A 138 -6.89 -9.94 -16.32
C ARG A 138 -6.69 -9.10 -17.57
N ARG A 139 -6.40 -9.75 -18.68
CA ARG A 139 -6.38 -9.15 -20.01
C ARG A 139 -7.31 -9.90 -20.93
N HIS A 140 -8.25 -9.18 -21.52
CA HIS A 140 -9.11 -9.69 -22.57
C HIS A 140 -9.32 -8.58 -23.58
N SER A 141 -8.60 -8.62 -24.70
CA SER A 141 -8.57 -7.54 -25.68
C SER A 141 -10.00 -7.11 -26.09
N PRO A 142 -10.32 -5.80 -26.03
CA PRO A 142 -9.40 -4.66 -25.88
C PRO A 142 -9.21 -4.18 -24.43
N ASN A 143 -9.65 -4.95 -23.43
CA ASN A 143 -9.71 -4.55 -22.04
C ASN A 143 -8.57 -5.12 -21.20
N VAL A 144 -8.08 -4.29 -20.29
CA VAL A 144 -7.15 -4.65 -19.22
C VAL A 144 -7.84 -4.33 -17.91
N GLU A 145 -8.10 -5.34 -17.10
CA GLU A 145 -8.66 -5.19 -15.76
C GLU A 145 -7.52 -5.03 -14.76
N LEU A 146 -7.55 -3.95 -14.00
CA LEU A 146 -6.59 -3.68 -12.95
C LEU A 146 -7.28 -3.56 -11.59
N ARG A 147 -6.67 -4.14 -10.56
CA ARG A 147 -7.23 -4.24 -9.21
C ARG A 147 -6.25 -3.72 -8.17
N ARG A 148 -6.76 -2.99 -7.18
CA ARG A 148 -6.06 -2.52 -5.98
C ARG A 148 -6.80 -3.06 -4.75
N PRO A 149 -6.27 -4.08 -4.07
CA PRO A 149 -6.86 -4.54 -2.83
C PRO A 149 -6.82 -3.48 -1.73
N LEU A 150 -7.83 -3.54 -0.86
CA LEU A 150 -8.08 -2.62 0.23
C LEU A 150 -7.71 -3.21 1.61
N ASN A 151 -7.57 -4.53 1.72
CA ASN A 151 -7.24 -5.16 3.00
C ASN A 151 -5.84 -5.78 2.93
N THR A 152 -4.98 -5.52 3.91
CA THR A 152 -3.74 -6.28 4.12
C THR A 152 -3.72 -6.73 5.57
N PHE A 153 -3.57 -8.03 5.77
CA PHE A 153 -3.53 -8.64 7.07
C PHE A 153 -2.08 -8.82 7.51
N VAL A 154 -1.69 -8.32 8.68
CA VAL A 154 -0.35 -8.45 9.26
C VAL A 154 -0.37 -9.46 10.42
N PHE A 155 0.58 -10.40 10.40
CA PHE A 155 0.79 -11.37 11.47
C PHE A 155 2.23 -11.29 11.96
N ASP A 156 2.42 -11.33 13.28
CA ASP A 156 3.75 -11.45 13.88
C ASP A 156 4.17 -12.94 13.93
N ALA A 157 5.39 -13.20 13.50
CA ALA A 157 6.03 -14.51 13.51
C ALA A 157 7.36 -14.39 14.27
N PRO A 158 7.33 -14.42 15.62
CA PRO A 158 8.52 -14.19 16.45
C PRO A 158 9.62 -15.25 16.24
N ASP A 159 9.25 -16.44 15.78
CA ASP A 159 10.15 -17.54 15.49
C ASP A 159 9.64 -18.43 14.34
N ALA A 160 10.42 -19.47 14.01
CA ALA A 160 10.09 -20.41 12.95
C ALA A 160 8.88 -21.31 13.25
N GLU A 161 8.54 -21.52 14.53
CA GLU A 161 7.38 -22.32 14.93
C GLU A 161 6.10 -21.51 14.68
N ALA A 162 6.04 -20.28 15.17
CA ALA A 162 4.95 -19.34 14.89
C ALA A 162 4.77 -19.11 13.38
N MET A 163 5.87 -18.99 12.62
CA MET A 163 5.82 -18.88 11.16
C MET A 163 5.13 -20.09 10.50
N ARG A 164 5.36 -21.31 11.00
CA ARG A 164 4.67 -22.52 10.52
C ARG A 164 3.21 -22.55 10.98
N GLU A 165 2.91 -22.16 12.21
CA GLU A 165 1.53 -22.11 12.73
C GLU A 165 0.64 -21.17 11.91
N ILE A 166 1.17 -20.01 11.47
CA ILE A 166 0.45 -19.11 10.56
C ILE A 166 0.15 -19.84 9.23
N GLY A 167 1.13 -20.53 8.66
CA GLY A 167 0.95 -21.30 7.43
C GLY A 167 -0.03 -22.47 7.58
N GLU A 168 0.01 -23.17 8.71
CA GLU A 168 -0.90 -24.28 9.02
C GLU A 168 -2.34 -23.80 9.23
N THR A 169 -2.51 -22.67 9.92
CA THR A 169 -3.83 -22.03 10.12
C THR A 169 -4.42 -21.59 8.79
N LEU A 170 -3.61 -20.99 7.92
CA LEU A 170 -4.04 -20.62 6.57
C LEU A 170 -4.44 -21.86 5.75
N ALA A 171 -3.65 -22.94 5.82
CA ALA A 171 -3.91 -24.17 5.08
C ALA A 171 -5.28 -24.80 5.35
N ALA A 172 -5.84 -24.63 6.56
CA ALA A 172 -7.18 -25.10 6.89
C ALA A 172 -8.31 -24.45 6.05
N GLN A 173 -8.01 -23.33 5.37
CA GLN A 173 -8.96 -22.57 4.54
C GLN A 173 -8.69 -22.72 3.04
N LEU A 174 -7.60 -23.41 2.68
CA LEU A 174 -7.18 -23.58 1.30
C LEU A 174 -7.95 -24.70 0.61
N ALA A 175 -8.20 -24.51 -0.68
CA ALA A 175 -8.87 -25.45 -1.56
C ALA A 175 -8.05 -25.63 -2.85
N ALA A 176 -8.35 -26.71 -3.58
CA ALA A 176 -7.83 -26.87 -4.94
C ALA A 176 -8.16 -25.65 -5.81
N GLY A 177 -7.21 -25.16 -6.60
CA GLY A 177 -7.33 -23.92 -7.37
C GLY A 177 -6.74 -22.69 -6.67
N ASP A 178 -6.39 -22.78 -5.38
CA ASP A 178 -5.84 -21.63 -4.66
C ASP A 178 -4.38 -21.37 -5.01
N LEU A 179 -4.07 -20.10 -5.28
CA LEU A 179 -2.73 -19.61 -5.57
C LEU A 179 -2.23 -18.68 -4.46
N LEU A 180 -1.07 -18.97 -3.91
CA LEU A 180 -0.33 -18.10 -3.00
C LEU A 180 0.97 -17.65 -3.67
N VAL A 181 1.17 -16.34 -3.73
CA VAL A 181 2.38 -15.72 -4.30
C VAL A 181 3.20 -15.14 -3.15
N LEU A 182 4.36 -15.74 -2.88
CA LEU A 182 5.22 -15.36 -1.76
C LEU A 182 6.35 -14.45 -2.23
N SER A 183 6.56 -13.33 -1.52
CA SER A 183 7.73 -12.47 -1.68
C SER A 183 8.36 -12.10 -0.34
N GLY A 184 9.59 -11.59 -0.40
CA GLY A 184 10.44 -11.36 0.76
C GLY A 184 11.86 -11.83 0.50
N GLU A 185 12.80 -11.36 1.29
CA GLU A 185 14.23 -11.55 1.05
C GLU A 185 14.70 -13.01 1.15
N LEU A 186 15.95 -13.26 0.76
CA LEU A 186 16.60 -14.53 1.03
C LEU A 186 16.69 -14.76 2.55
N GLY A 187 16.18 -15.90 3.02
CA GLY A 187 16.12 -16.19 4.45
C GLY A 187 14.99 -15.49 5.21
N ALA A 188 14.08 -14.79 4.52
CA ALA A 188 12.89 -14.21 5.16
C ALA A 188 11.95 -15.26 5.78
N GLY A 189 12.03 -16.53 5.35
CA GLY A 189 11.22 -17.62 5.91
C GLY A 189 10.09 -18.13 5.00
N LYS A 190 10.12 -17.81 3.70
CA LYS A 190 9.14 -18.28 2.70
C LYS A 190 8.93 -19.79 2.70
N THR A 191 10.02 -20.56 2.65
CA THR A 191 9.94 -22.03 2.76
C THR A 191 9.43 -22.48 4.12
N THR A 192 9.80 -21.81 5.22
CA THR A 192 9.29 -22.12 6.57
C THR A 192 7.78 -21.92 6.67
N PHE A 193 7.26 -20.84 6.10
CA PHE A 193 5.81 -20.63 5.97
C PHE A 193 5.15 -21.73 5.14
N THR A 194 5.77 -22.10 4.01
CA THR A 194 5.26 -23.16 3.12
C THR A 194 5.28 -24.55 3.79
N GLN A 195 6.22 -24.81 4.70
CA GLN A 195 6.21 -26.01 5.54
C GLN A 195 4.98 -26.07 6.45
N GLY A 196 4.60 -24.93 7.04
CA GLY A 196 3.35 -24.80 7.77
C GLY A 196 2.15 -25.16 6.91
N ILE A 197 2.09 -24.61 5.69
CA ILE A 197 1.04 -24.93 4.72
C ILE A 197 1.00 -26.43 4.41
N GLY A 198 2.15 -27.03 4.07
CA GLY A 198 2.22 -28.47 3.78
C GLY A 198 1.78 -29.34 4.96
N THR A 199 2.09 -28.92 6.18
CA THR A 199 1.65 -29.60 7.41
C THR A 199 0.13 -29.53 7.55
N GLY A 200 -0.47 -28.34 7.41
CA GLY A 200 -1.93 -28.16 7.50
C GLY A 200 -2.70 -28.87 6.37
N LEU A 201 -2.14 -28.93 5.16
CA LEU A 201 -2.69 -29.70 4.03
C LEU A 201 -2.43 -31.22 4.14
N GLN A 202 -1.64 -31.65 5.13
CA GLN A 202 -1.28 -33.04 5.36
C GLN A 202 -0.65 -33.71 4.13
N VAL A 203 0.29 -33.02 3.47
CA VAL A 203 0.94 -33.55 2.26
C VAL A 203 2.06 -34.52 2.57
N ARG A 204 2.42 -35.34 1.59
CA ARG A 204 3.44 -36.37 1.72
C ARG A 204 4.85 -35.78 1.68
N GLY A 205 5.65 -36.19 2.66
CA GLY A 205 7.08 -35.91 2.71
C GLY A 205 7.39 -34.48 3.14
N ASP A 206 8.68 -34.21 3.34
CA ASP A 206 9.12 -32.91 3.85
C ASP A 206 9.04 -31.84 2.75
N VAL A 207 8.47 -30.68 3.10
CA VAL A 207 8.49 -29.49 2.26
C VAL A 207 9.85 -28.81 2.43
N THR A 208 10.65 -28.84 1.37
CA THR A 208 11.98 -28.22 1.32
C THR A 208 12.05 -27.33 0.09
N SER A 209 12.76 -26.22 0.17
CA SER A 209 12.90 -25.26 -0.93
C SER A 209 13.27 -25.96 -2.25
N PRO A 210 12.45 -25.83 -3.31
CA PRO A 210 12.68 -26.48 -4.59
C PRO A 210 13.60 -25.68 -5.51
N THR A 211 14.40 -24.71 -5.04
CA THR A 211 15.21 -23.80 -5.87
C THR A 211 15.98 -24.46 -7.03
N PHE A 212 16.47 -25.70 -6.85
CA PHE A 212 17.22 -26.42 -7.89
C PHE A 212 16.36 -27.23 -8.87
N VAL A 213 15.16 -27.63 -8.45
CA VAL A 213 14.21 -28.40 -9.27
C VAL A 213 13.06 -27.54 -9.78
N ILE A 214 13.01 -26.27 -9.37
CA ILE A 214 12.03 -25.22 -9.70
C ILE A 214 10.64 -25.50 -9.13
N ALA A 215 10.10 -26.71 -9.32
CA ALA A 215 8.80 -27.11 -8.80
C ALA A 215 8.83 -28.50 -8.18
N ARG A 216 8.00 -28.72 -7.15
CA ARG A 216 7.72 -30.03 -6.55
C ARG A 216 6.23 -30.17 -6.27
N VAL A 217 5.72 -31.37 -6.53
CA VAL A 217 4.36 -31.76 -6.15
C VAL A 217 4.45 -32.64 -4.92
N HIS A 218 3.73 -32.26 -3.87
CA HIS A 218 3.55 -33.01 -2.63
C HIS A 218 2.11 -33.55 -2.61
N PRO A 219 1.90 -34.85 -2.89
CA PRO A 219 0.57 -35.43 -2.89
C PRO A 219 -0.05 -35.39 -1.50
N SER A 220 -1.37 -35.15 -1.40
CA SER A 220 -2.06 -35.24 -0.13
C SER A 220 -1.98 -36.66 0.45
N LEU A 221 -1.87 -36.77 1.78
CA LEU A 221 -2.02 -38.02 2.52
C LEU A 221 -3.48 -38.28 2.95
N VAL A 222 -4.33 -37.29 2.73
CA VAL A 222 -5.78 -37.35 2.93
C VAL A 222 -6.49 -37.10 1.60
N ASP A 223 -7.81 -37.24 1.56
CA ASP A 223 -8.61 -36.94 0.36
C ASP A 223 -8.75 -35.40 0.13
N GLY A 224 -7.65 -34.66 0.30
CA GLY A 224 -7.55 -33.20 0.13
C GLY A 224 -6.63 -32.81 -1.05
N PRO A 225 -6.47 -31.50 -1.32
CA PRO A 225 -5.64 -31.04 -2.44
C PRO A 225 -4.16 -31.36 -2.22
N ALA A 226 -3.45 -31.63 -3.31
CA ALA A 226 -1.99 -31.68 -3.29
C ALA A 226 -1.41 -30.27 -3.08
N LEU A 227 -0.13 -30.18 -2.71
CA LEU A 227 0.63 -28.94 -2.71
C LEU A 227 1.60 -28.92 -3.88
N VAL A 228 1.45 -27.95 -4.77
CA VAL A 228 2.44 -27.60 -5.79
C VAL A 228 3.30 -26.47 -5.24
N HIS A 229 4.57 -26.76 -4.95
CA HIS A 229 5.51 -25.79 -4.41
C HIS A 229 6.52 -25.41 -5.49
N VAL A 230 6.50 -24.14 -5.88
CA VAL A 230 7.37 -23.56 -6.91
C VAL A 230 8.30 -22.53 -6.27
N ASP A 231 9.54 -22.48 -6.73
CA ASP A 231 10.51 -21.44 -6.40
C ASP A 231 11.00 -20.78 -7.70
N ALA A 232 10.50 -19.57 -7.94
CA ALA A 232 10.75 -18.80 -9.14
C ALA A 232 12.04 -17.97 -9.09
N TYR A 233 12.86 -18.09 -8.03
CA TYR A 233 14.08 -17.28 -7.85
C TYR A 233 15.05 -17.35 -9.03
N ARG A 234 15.05 -18.46 -9.77
CA ARG A 234 15.93 -18.69 -10.93
C ARG A 234 15.27 -18.53 -12.29
N LEU A 235 13.99 -18.19 -12.32
CA LEU A 235 13.27 -18.05 -13.57
C LEU A 235 13.58 -16.70 -14.23
N GLY A 236 13.82 -16.71 -15.54
CA GLY A 236 14.06 -15.52 -16.35
C GLY A 236 12.82 -14.64 -16.60
N GLY A 237 11.63 -15.13 -16.24
CA GLY A 237 10.37 -14.43 -16.40
C GLY A 237 9.17 -15.37 -16.53
N ILE A 238 8.02 -14.81 -16.87
CA ILE A 238 6.73 -15.51 -16.94
C ILE A 238 6.73 -16.66 -17.95
N GLU A 239 7.45 -16.52 -19.07
CA GLU A 239 7.54 -17.54 -20.12
C GLU A 239 8.14 -18.86 -19.60
N GLU A 240 9.13 -18.80 -18.69
CA GLU A 240 9.72 -20.01 -18.11
C GLU A 240 8.82 -20.64 -17.03
N LEU A 241 7.91 -19.88 -16.43
CA LEU A 241 6.91 -20.39 -15.51
C LEU A 241 5.78 -21.11 -16.27
N ASP A 242 5.34 -20.55 -17.40
CA ASP A 242 4.36 -21.16 -18.29
C ASP A 242 4.87 -22.50 -18.86
N ASP A 243 6.18 -22.60 -19.16
CA ASP A 243 6.84 -23.83 -19.63
C ASP A 243 6.84 -24.98 -18.60
N LEU A 244 6.52 -24.71 -17.33
CA LEU A 244 6.42 -25.75 -16.29
C LEU A 244 5.13 -26.58 -16.37
N ASP A 245 4.20 -26.25 -17.28
CA ASP A 245 2.91 -26.95 -17.49
C ASP A 245 2.08 -27.07 -16.19
N LEU A 246 2.16 -26.03 -15.34
CA LEU A 246 1.48 -25.98 -14.04
C LEU A 246 -0.04 -25.98 -14.19
N ASP A 247 -0.55 -25.42 -15.30
CA ASP A 247 -1.98 -25.23 -15.61
C ASP A 247 -2.82 -26.49 -15.41
N THR A 248 -2.26 -27.66 -15.75
CA THR A 248 -2.96 -28.94 -15.59
C THR A 248 -3.15 -29.39 -14.14
N SER A 249 -2.40 -28.78 -13.21
CA SER A 249 -2.42 -29.09 -11.78
C SER A 249 -2.96 -27.96 -10.91
N LEU A 250 -3.03 -26.72 -11.42
CA LEU A 250 -3.50 -25.54 -10.67
C LEU A 250 -4.92 -25.76 -10.14
N ASP A 251 -5.84 -26.27 -10.96
CA ASP A 251 -7.25 -26.47 -10.58
C ASP A 251 -7.46 -27.61 -9.56
N GLU A 252 -6.49 -28.51 -9.40
CA GLU A 252 -6.59 -29.72 -8.55
C GLU A 252 -5.74 -29.62 -7.26
N ALA A 253 -4.88 -28.61 -7.16
CA ALA A 253 -3.92 -28.44 -6.07
C ALA A 253 -3.95 -27.03 -5.46
N VAL A 254 -3.36 -26.90 -4.29
CA VAL A 254 -2.93 -25.61 -3.75
C VAL A 254 -1.56 -25.31 -4.32
N THR A 255 -1.37 -24.13 -4.90
CA THR A 255 -0.10 -23.72 -5.49
C THR A 255 0.54 -22.60 -4.68
N VAL A 256 1.78 -22.82 -4.26
CA VAL A 256 2.60 -21.83 -3.56
C VAL A 256 3.81 -21.51 -4.44
N VAL A 257 3.93 -20.26 -4.85
CA VAL A 257 5.06 -19.77 -5.66
C VAL A 257 5.93 -18.82 -4.83
N GLU A 258 7.08 -19.30 -4.37
CA GLU A 258 8.13 -18.45 -3.80
C GLU A 258 8.76 -17.58 -4.89
N TRP A 259 9.05 -16.32 -4.56
CA TRP A 259 9.56 -15.32 -5.51
C TRP A 259 8.65 -15.10 -6.71
N GLY A 260 7.34 -15.32 -6.53
CA GLY A 260 6.37 -15.23 -7.63
C GLY A 260 5.94 -13.80 -7.97
N GLU A 261 6.37 -12.79 -7.23
CA GLU A 261 6.06 -11.38 -7.55
C GLU A 261 6.68 -10.99 -8.91
N GLY A 262 5.85 -10.47 -9.81
CA GLY A 262 6.18 -10.13 -11.19
C GLY A 262 6.13 -11.31 -12.18
N VAL A 263 5.88 -12.54 -11.71
CA VAL A 263 5.96 -13.77 -12.52
C VAL A 263 4.68 -14.61 -12.42
N ALA A 264 4.10 -14.75 -11.24
CA ALA A 264 3.02 -15.70 -10.97
C ALA A 264 1.62 -15.08 -10.91
N GLU A 265 1.49 -13.75 -11.00
CA GLU A 265 0.19 -13.07 -10.83
C GLU A 265 -0.84 -13.44 -11.90
N GLY A 266 -0.39 -13.88 -13.07
CA GLY A 266 -1.22 -14.31 -14.19
C GLY A 266 -1.73 -15.74 -14.10
N LEU A 267 -1.23 -16.56 -13.17
CA LEU A 267 -1.59 -17.98 -13.06
C LEU A 267 -3.03 -18.18 -12.58
N ALA A 268 -3.59 -17.24 -11.82
CA ALA A 268 -4.96 -17.32 -11.34
C ALA A 268 -5.61 -15.93 -11.25
N GLU A 269 -6.92 -15.86 -11.53
CA GLU A 269 -7.71 -14.63 -11.39
C GLU A 269 -7.81 -14.14 -9.94
N SER A 270 -7.68 -15.06 -8.98
CA SER A 270 -7.63 -14.76 -7.56
C SER A 270 -6.39 -15.40 -6.93
N ARG A 271 -5.68 -14.65 -6.09
CA ARG A 271 -4.48 -15.11 -5.38
C ARG A 271 -4.36 -14.45 -4.01
N LEU A 272 -3.61 -15.08 -3.12
CA LEU A 272 -3.15 -14.43 -1.88
C LEU A 272 -1.69 -14.00 -2.08
N GLU A 273 -1.44 -12.71 -2.03
CA GLU A 273 -0.06 -12.19 -1.99
C GLU A 273 0.43 -12.26 -0.54
N VAL A 274 1.54 -12.96 -0.31
CA VAL A 274 2.14 -13.12 1.02
C VAL A 274 3.53 -12.53 1.01
N ARG A 275 3.71 -11.39 1.67
CA ARG A 275 5.02 -10.77 1.84
C ARG A 275 5.56 -11.06 3.24
N ILE A 276 6.76 -11.60 3.31
CA ILE A 276 7.44 -11.86 4.58
C ILE A 276 8.59 -10.87 4.73
N ILE A 277 8.56 -10.08 5.80
CA ILE A 277 9.61 -9.11 6.12
C ILE A 277 10.26 -9.47 7.45
N ARG A 278 11.53 -9.09 7.62
CA ARG A 278 12.14 -9.06 8.95
C ARG A 278 11.46 -7.98 9.78
N ALA A 279 10.98 -8.35 10.96
CA ALA A 279 10.44 -7.37 11.89
C ALA A 279 11.61 -6.71 12.62
N LEU A 280 11.44 -5.44 12.98
CA LEU A 280 12.39 -4.81 13.88
C LEU A 280 12.08 -5.37 15.28
N ALA A 281 13.05 -6.02 15.94
CA ALA A 281 12.84 -6.55 17.29
C ALA A 281 12.62 -5.40 18.27
N ASP A 282 11.60 -5.47 19.11
CA ASP A 282 11.52 -4.58 20.27
C ASP A 282 12.71 -4.90 21.18
N ASP A 283 13.33 -3.86 21.77
CA ASP A 283 14.26 -4.04 22.90
C ASP A 283 13.43 -4.62 24.07
N ASP A 284 13.30 -5.94 24.15
CA ASP A 284 12.73 -6.61 25.31
C ASP A 284 13.81 -6.69 26.40
N PRO A 285 13.70 -5.92 27.49
CA PRO A 285 14.68 -5.92 28.55
C PRO A 285 14.74 -7.24 29.33
N ASP A 286 13.77 -8.14 29.14
CA ASP A 286 13.72 -9.46 29.78
C ASP A 286 14.34 -10.58 28.92
N LEU A 287 14.80 -10.29 27.69
CA LEU A 287 15.56 -11.24 26.86
C LEU A 287 17.06 -11.13 27.14
N ASP A 288 17.71 -12.28 27.43
CA ASP A 288 19.16 -12.36 27.67
C ASP A 288 19.98 -11.94 26.43
N ASP A 289 19.45 -12.16 25.22
CA ASP A 289 19.98 -11.66 23.95
C ASP A 289 18.83 -11.45 22.93
N PRO A 290 18.34 -10.20 22.74
CA PRO A 290 17.33 -9.88 21.74
C PRO A 290 17.73 -10.24 20.31
N SER A 291 19.03 -10.43 20.02
CA SER A 291 19.53 -10.83 18.71
C SER A 291 19.37 -12.34 18.40
N GLU A 292 19.00 -13.16 19.41
CA GLU A 292 18.64 -14.56 19.19
C GLU A 292 17.22 -14.73 18.61
N LEU A 293 16.34 -13.73 18.79
CA LEU A 293 15.07 -13.69 18.08
C LEU A 293 15.28 -13.02 16.73
N ASP A 294 14.92 -13.74 15.66
CA ASP A 294 14.94 -13.23 14.28
C ASP A 294 13.49 -13.09 13.80
N PRO A 295 12.70 -12.15 14.39
CA PRO A 295 11.27 -12.09 14.18
C PRO A 295 10.95 -11.71 12.74
N ARG A 296 9.81 -12.21 12.26
CA ARG A 296 9.25 -11.94 10.95
C ARG A 296 7.86 -11.35 11.10
N ARG A 297 7.44 -10.65 10.05
CA ARG A 297 6.03 -10.31 9.83
C ARG A 297 5.58 -10.85 8.51
N VAL A 298 4.36 -11.36 8.52
CA VAL A 298 3.68 -11.92 7.36
C VAL A 298 2.55 -10.98 7.00
N LEU A 299 2.67 -10.35 5.83
CA LEU A 299 1.64 -9.51 5.27
C LEU A 299 0.89 -10.31 4.22
N MET A 300 -0.38 -10.58 4.45
CA MET A 300 -1.26 -11.29 3.54
C MET A 300 -2.23 -10.32 2.91
N THR A 301 -2.16 -10.18 1.60
CA THR A 301 -3.07 -9.33 0.85
C THR A 301 -3.95 -10.15 -0.09
N PRO A 302 -5.26 -10.25 0.18
CA PRO A 302 -6.22 -10.87 -0.73
C PRO A 302 -6.24 -10.17 -2.08
N VAL A 303 -6.24 -10.94 -3.17
CA VAL A 303 -6.48 -10.44 -4.52
C VAL A 303 -7.56 -11.30 -5.16
N GLY A 304 -8.73 -10.73 -5.43
CA GLY A 304 -9.83 -11.40 -6.11
C GLY A 304 -10.78 -12.19 -5.20
N PRO A 305 -12.00 -12.47 -5.71
CA PRO A 305 -13.16 -12.86 -4.91
C PRO A 305 -12.98 -14.11 -4.07
N ARG A 306 -12.10 -15.05 -4.48
CA ARG A 306 -11.81 -16.27 -3.71
C ARG A 306 -11.30 -15.98 -2.29
N TRP A 307 -10.56 -14.89 -2.11
CA TRP A 307 -9.83 -14.60 -0.87
C TRP A 307 -10.57 -13.64 0.06
N TYR A 308 -11.77 -13.21 -0.30
CA TYR A 308 -12.56 -12.24 0.46
C TYR A 308 -13.33 -12.88 1.61
N GLU A 309 -13.54 -14.18 1.53
CA GLU A 309 -14.11 -14.99 2.61
C GLU A 309 -13.03 -15.58 3.51
N LEU A 310 -11.77 -15.16 3.37
CA LEU A 310 -10.69 -15.59 4.24
C LEU A 310 -11.03 -15.20 5.69
N ASP A 311 -11.20 -16.21 6.55
CA ASP A 311 -11.39 -16.01 7.97
C ASP A 311 -10.06 -15.57 8.57
N VAL A 312 -9.96 -14.28 8.90
CA VAL A 312 -8.74 -13.68 9.40
C VAL A 312 -8.57 -14.10 10.87
N PRO A 313 -7.51 -14.86 11.21
CA PRO A 313 -7.28 -15.25 12.58
C PRO A 313 -7.19 -14.03 13.49
N SER A 314 -7.72 -14.13 14.71
CA SER A 314 -7.64 -13.05 15.71
C SER A 314 -6.20 -12.70 16.14
N SER A 315 -5.22 -13.53 15.79
CA SER A 315 -3.78 -13.24 15.97
C SER A 315 -3.27 -12.18 14.98
N HIS A 316 -4.08 -11.77 14.01
CA HIS A 316 -3.79 -10.63 13.15
C HIS A 316 -3.59 -9.36 13.98
N ARG A 317 -2.47 -8.68 13.75
CA ARG A 317 -2.14 -7.39 14.34
C ARG A 317 -2.49 -6.27 13.37
N PRO A 318 -3.33 -5.29 13.73
CA PRO A 318 -3.54 -4.12 12.88
C PRO A 318 -2.25 -3.30 12.77
N PRO A 319 -2.03 -2.57 11.66
CA PRO A 319 -0.92 -1.64 11.55
C PRO A 319 -0.97 -0.59 12.67
N LEU A 320 0.19 -0.06 13.08
CA LEU A 320 0.31 0.98 14.10
C LEU A 320 -0.48 2.25 13.73
N ALA A 321 -0.43 2.59 12.45
CA ALA A 321 -1.28 3.61 11.84
C ALA A 321 -1.51 3.28 10.38
N GLU A 322 -2.66 3.69 9.87
CA GLU A 322 -3.01 3.50 8.47
C GLU A 322 -3.43 4.85 7.90
N LYS A 323 -2.81 5.22 6.77
CA LYS A 323 -3.40 6.18 5.85
C LYS A 323 -4.26 5.36 4.89
N LEU A 324 -5.57 5.34 5.14
CA LEU A 324 -6.56 4.43 4.53
C LEU A 324 -6.16 3.97 3.12
N ASN A 325 -5.82 2.69 3.00
CA ASN A 325 -5.43 1.98 1.77
C ASN A 325 -4.21 2.52 1.00
N GLU A 326 -3.59 3.61 1.44
CA GLU A 326 -2.45 4.25 0.81
C GLU A 326 -1.14 3.83 1.44
N ASN A 327 -0.97 3.87 2.75
CA ASN A 327 0.29 3.53 3.43
C ASN A 327 -0.01 2.87 4.78
N LEU A 328 0.74 1.85 5.15
CA LEU A 328 0.66 1.21 6.46
C LEU A 328 1.93 1.50 7.25
N LEU A 329 1.81 2.10 8.44
CA LEU A 329 2.88 2.09 9.42
C LEU A 329 2.86 0.73 10.12
N LEU A 330 3.81 -0.12 9.77
CA LEU A 330 3.90 -1.47 10.28
C LEU A 330 4.67 -1.50 11.61
N ASP A 331 5.77 -0.77 11.68
CA ASP A 331 6.69 -0.82 12.82
C ASP A 331 7.27 0.52 13.21
N PHE A 332 7.74 0.58 14.46
CA PHE A 332 8.63 1.64 14.93
C PHE A 332 9.55 1.07 16.02
N ARG A 333 10.84 1.01 15.73
CA ARG A 333 11.85 0.54 16.69
C ARG A 333 12.76 1.69 17.11
N ARG A 334 12.94 1.84 18.42
CA ARG A 334 13.97 2.71 18.99
C ARG A 334 15.31 1.97 18.93
N CYS A 335 16.32 2.59 18.35
CA CYS A 335 17.66 2.00 18.27
C CYS A 335 18.73 3.10 18.17
N PRO A 336 20.01 2.78 18.37
CA PRO A 336 21.12 3.69 18.05
C PRO A 336 21.19 3.96 16.54
N GLU A 337 21.64 5.17 16.16
CA GLU A 337 21.77 5.55 14.74
C GLU A 337 22.75 4.68 13.96
N ALA A 338 23.76 4.13 14.62
CA ALA A 338 24.73 3.22 13.99
C ALA A 338 24.09 1.95 13.43
N GLU A 339 22.88 1.58 13.89
CA GLU A 339 22.17 0.42 13.34
C GLU A 339 21.51 0.66 11.99
N LEU A 340 21.48 1.90 11.49
CA LEU A 340 21.06 2.16 10.11
C LEU A 340 21.91 1.39 9.09
N ASP A 341 23.20 1.17 9.40
CA ASP A 341 24.14 0.40 8.58
C ASP A 341 23.88 -1.13 8.63
N HIS A 342 22.98 -1.57 9.51
CA HIS A 342 22.63 -2.97 9.75
C HIS A 342 21.17 -3.28 9.40
N LEU A 343 20.44 -2.31 8.84
CA LEU A 343 19.12 -2.55 8.29
C LEU A 343 19.17 -3.49 7.10
N ASP A 344 18.02 -4.08 6.78
CA ASP A 344 17.89 -5.02 5.68
C ASP A 344 18.22 -4.33 4.35
N PRO A 345 19.26 -4.76 3.59
CA PRO A 345 19.75 -4.02 2.45
C PRO A 345 18.82 -4.10 1.22
N GLU A 346 17.84 -5.02 1.17
CA GLU A 346 16.84 -5.03 0.10
C GLU A 346 15.64 -4.12 0.40
N ILE A 347 15.46 -3.68 1.65
CA ILE A 347 14.46 -2.68 2.04
C ILE A 347 15.12 -1.29 2.05
N PRO A 348 14.76 -0.41 1.12
CA PRO A 348 15.44 0.86 1.01
C PRO A 348 15.04 1.78 2.17
N LEU A 349 16.05 2.43 2.77
CA LEU A 349 15.84 3.52 3.70
C LEU A 349 15.68 4.82 2.90
N VAL A 350 14.44 5.08 2.49
CA VAL A 350 14.18 6.19 1.58
C VAL A 350 13.79 7.47 2.28
N LEU A 351 13.32 7.44 3.53
CA LEU A 351 12.73 8.61 4.17
C LEU A 351 13.52 9.05 5.41
N SER A 352 13.63 10.35 5.60
CA SER A 352 14.15 10.93 6.84
C SER A 352 13.21 12.02 7.34
N LEU A 353 12.63 11.80 8.52
CA LEU A 353 11.62 12.66 9.14
C LEU A 353 12.14 13.28 10.43
N THR A 354 11.68 14.50 10.72
CA THR A 354 12.04 15.28 11.91
C THR A 354 10.80 15.62 12.71
N VAL A 355 10.79 15.19 13.97
CA VAL A 355 9.80 15.57 14.97
C VAL A 355 10.37 16.73 15.79
N ALA A 356 10.00 17.95 15.41
CA ALA A 356 10.36 19.13 16.18
C ALA A 356 9.38 19.31 17.34
N GLU A 357 9.93 19.31 18.54
CA GLU A 357 9.20 19.39 19.80
C GLU A 357 9.28 20.80 20.38
N HIS A 358 8.15 21.28 20.90
CA HIS A 358 8.14 22.45 21.76
C HIS A 358 7.38 22.13 23.05
N ARG A 359 7.90 22.61 24.18
CA ARG A 359 7.28 22.46 25.50
C ARG A 359 6.83 23.80 26.04
N ASP A 360 5.54 23.89 26.38
CA ASP A 360 4.96 25.01 27.12
C ASP A 360 4.44 24.47 28.47
N GLY A 361 5.28 24.59 29.50
CA GLY A 361 5.04 23.94 30.80
C GLY A 361 5.02 22.41 30.68
N SER A 362 3.88 21.80 31.02
CA SER A 362 3.68 20.35 30.86
C SER A 362 3.14 19.95 29.48
N GLN A 363 2.70 20.90 28.66
CA GLN A 363 2.15 20.62 27.34
C GLN A 363 3.28 20.40 26.33
N VAL A 364 3.24 19.27 25.63
CA VAL A 364 4.15 18.95 24.52
C VAL A 364 3.42 19.22 23.21
N ARG A 365 4.12 19.82 22.26
CA ARG A 365 3.60 20.05 20.90
C ARG A 365 4.60 19.57 19.87
N ALA A 366 4.10 19.06 18.76
CA ALA A 366 4.89 18.73 17.57
C ALA A 366 4.61 19.74 16.46
N LEU A 367 5.67 20.11 15.73
CA LEU A 367 5.54 20.96 14.55
C LEU A 367 5.08 20.12 13.36
N MET A 368 3.93 20.49 12.78
CA MET A 368 3.44 19.92 11.53
C MET A 368 3.63 20.94 10.40
N VAL A 369 4.14 20.48 9.26
CA VAL A 369 4.25 21.27 8.03
C VAL A 369 3.10 20.92 7.10
N ARG A 370 2.56 21.92 6.39
CA ARG A 370 1.52 21.64 5.39
C ARG A 370 2.16 21.34 4.05
N ASN A 371 2.03 20.10 3.61
CA ASN A 371 2.53 19.65 2.33
C ASN A 371 1.82 20.41 1.19
N HIS A 372 2.58 20.96 0.26
CA HIS A 372 2.06 21.79 -0.83
C HIS A 372 1.24 21.02 -1.89
N TRP A 373 1.45 19.70 -2.02
CA TRP A 373 0.77 18.85 -3.00
C TRP A 373 -0.41 18.11 -2.37
N SER A 374 -0.19 17.36 -1.28
CA SER A 374 -1.24 16.59 -0.60
C SER A 374 -2.23 17.52 0.12
N ARG A 375 -1.78 18.73 0.53
CA ARG A 375 -2.44 19.66 1.47
C ARG A 375 -2.65 19.07 2.87
N GLU A 376 -2.02 17.94 3.15
CA GLU A 376 -2.06 17.29 4.45
C GLU A 376 -1.06 17.95 5.41
N TRP A 377 -1.30 17.78 6.70
CA TRP A 377 -0.32 18.09 7.74
C TRP A 377 0.55 16.86 7.95
N GLU A 378 1.86 17.03 7.80
CA GLU A 378 2.87 15.97 7.81
C GLU A 378 4.06 16.43 8.66
N LEU A 379 4.92 15.49 9.06
CA LEU A 379 6.20 15.82 9.69
C LEU A 379 7.14 16.47 8.68
N SER A 380 8.08 17.26 9.17
CA SER A 380 9.15 17.79 8.31
C SER A 380 10.04 16.65 7.84
N GLY A 381 10.35 16.58 6.55
CA GLY A 381 11.18 15.48 6.06
C GLY A 381 11.28 15.43 4.55
N LYS A 382 12.12 14.51 4.06
CA LYS A 382 12.29 14.26 2.63
C LYS A 382 12.81 12.86 2.36
N GLU A 383 12.78 12.50 1.08
CA GLU A 383 13.51 11.34 0.59
C GLU A 383 15.04 11.54 0.72
N VAL A 384 15.74 10.47 1.06
CA VAL A 384 17.20 10.40 1.14
C VAL A 384 17.76 10.19 -0.27
N ASP A 385 18.65 11.07 -0.71
CA ASP A 385 19.29 10.98 -2.02
C ASP A 385 20.56 10.12 -1.94
N ASP A 386 20.38 8.79 -2.04
CA ASP A 386 21.47 7.81 -1.98
C ASP A 386 22.46 7.95 -3.16
N ASP A 387 21.99 8.37 -4.33
CA ASP A 387 22.82 8.59 -5.53
C ASP A 387 23.87 9.70 -5.29
N LEU A 388 23.56 10.65 -4.40
CA LEU A 388 24.47 11.71 -3.97
C LEU A 388 25.24 11.37 -2.68
N GLY A 389 25.06 10.16 -2.13
CA GLY A 389 25.64 9.75 -0.84
C GLY A 389 25.12 10.58 0.33
N GLU A 390 23.87 11.07 0.26
CA GLU A 390 23.26 11.82 1.34
C GLU A 390 22.94 10.91 2.53
N THR A 391 23.50 11.21 3.71
CA THR A 391 23.12 10.48 4.92
C THR A 391 21.70 10.88 5.38
N PRO A 392 20.94 9.99 6.04
CA PRO A 392 19.59 10.31 6.54
C PRO A 392 19.58 11.54 7.45
N ARG A 393 20.53 11.67 8.37
CA ARG A 393 20.68 12.84 9.24
C ARG A 393 20.80 14.15 8.45
N ARG A 394 21.60 14.14 7.38
CA ARG A 394 21.76 15.29 6.48
C ARG A 394 20.47 15.59 5.73
N ALA A 395 19.74 14.56 5.33
CA ALA A 395 18.44 14.70 4.70
C ALA A 395 17.43 15.39 5.64
N ALA A 396 17.29 14.90 6.88
CA ALA A 396 16.45 15.53 7.92
C ALA A 396 16.85 17.00 8.18
N THR A 397 18.14 17.24 8.40
CA THR A 397 18.68 18.59 8.65
C THR A 397 18.34 19.56 7.50
N THR A 398 18.50 19.11 6.27
CA THR A 398 18.26 19.92 5.06
C THR A 398 16.78 20.18 4.84
N ALA A 399 15.93 19.17 5.03
CA ALA A 399 14.48 19.33 4.93
C ALA A 399 13.98 20.34 5.97
N TYR A 400 14.36 20.16 7.22
CA TYR A 400 13.96 21.04 8.30
C TYR A 400 14.35 22.50 8.03
N LEU A 401 15.60 22.76 7.67
CA LEU A 401 16.06 24.11 7.32
C LEU A 401 15.27 24.70 6.13
N THR A 402 15.02 23.89 5.10
CA THR A 402 14.32 24.34 3.88
C THR A 402 12.86 24.69 4.15
N GLU A 403 12.19 23.92 5.00
CA GLU A 403 10.76 24.05 5.28
C GLU A 403 10.45 25.06 6.38
N THR A 404 11.37 25.24 7.33
CA THR A 404 11.16 26.07 8.53
C THR A 404 11.99 27.34 8.57
N GLY A 405 13.00 27.45 7.68
CA GLY A 405 13.94 28.58 7.66
C GLY A 405 14.80 28.71 8.93
N ALA A 406 14.60 27.84 9.92
CA ALA A 406 15.34 27.81 11.17
C ALA A 406 16.68 27.11 10.96
N GLU A 407 17.73 27.60 11.63
CA GLU A 407 18.95 26.79 11.75
C GLU A 407 18.59 25.46 12.40
N ALA A 408 18.97 24.37 11.74
CA ALA A 408 18.59 23.04 12.18
C ALA A 408 19.20 22.76 13.57
N PRO A 409 18.37 22.48 14.58
CA PRO A 409 18.85 22.12 15.91
C PRO A 409 19.63 20.81 15.89
N GLU A 410 20.34 20.52 16.98
CA GLU A 410 20.92 19.19 17.19
C GLU A 410 19.82 18.13 17.08
N LEU A 411 19.97 17.22 16.12
CA LEU A 411 19.02 16.14 15.87
C LEU A 411 19.39 14.93 16.71
N ASP A 412 18.50 14.50 17.57
CA ASP A 412 18.59 13.21 18.24
C ASP A 412 17.97 12.15 17.33
N PHE A 413 18.73 11.11 16.99
CA PHE A 413 18.14 9.95 16.31
C PHE A 413 17.26 9.19 17.31
N VAL A 414 16.03 8.89 16.91
CA VAL A 414 15.04 8.27 17.78
C VAL A 414 14.82 6.80 17.45
N GLY A 415 14.85 6.45 16.17
CA GLY A 415 14.54 5.11 15.70
C GLY A 415 14.22 5.02 14.22
N VAL A 416 13.78 3.82 13.82
CA VAL A 416 13.42 3.47 12.45
C VAL A 416 11.96 3.05 12.41
N ALA A 417 11.21 3.63 11.48
CA ALA A 417 9.86 3.19 11.17
C ALA A 417 9.87 2.27 9.93
N THR A 418 9.02 1.24 9.92
CA THR A 418 8.78 0.41 8.75
C THR A 418 7.42 0.77 8.16
N VAL A 419 7.42 1.16 6.90
CA VAL A 419 6.21 1.61 6.19
C VAL A 419 6.00 0.74 4.96
N GLN A 420 4.77 0.27 4.75
CA GLN A 420 4.36 -0.25 3.46
C GLN A 420 3.72 0.87 2.65
N LEU A 421 4.31 1.19 1.50
CA LEU A 421 3.68 2.06 0.51
C LEU A 421 2.60 1.27 -0.23
N GLY A 422 1.34 1.58 0.00
CA GLY A 422 0.18 0.85 -0.52
C GLY A 422 -0.04 0.97 -2.03
N HIS A 423 0.68 1.85 -2.71
CA HIS A 423 0.68 1.91 -4.17
C HIS A 423 1.45 0.73 -4.80
N GLU A 424 2.72 0.61 -4.43
CA GLU A 424 3.62 -0.41 -4.97
C GLU A 424 3.67 -1.65 -4.09
N ARG A 425 3.07 -1.57 -2.89
CA ARG A 425 3.22 -2.49 -1.76
C ARG A 425 4.65 -2.64 -1.29
N ARG A 426 5.52 -1.74 -1.73
CA ARG A 426 6.93 -1.68 -1.38
C ARG A 426 7.06 -1.40 0.11
N ILE A 427 8.01 -2.09 0.73
CA ILE A 427 8.37 -1.88 2.12
C ILE A 427 9.54 -0.92 2.13
N GLU A 428 9.51 0.02 3.05
CA GLU A 428 10.51 1.08 3.16
C GLU A 428 10.82 1.36 4.62
N TYR A 429 12.03 1.83 4.87
CA TYR A 429 12.42 2.37 6.16
C TYR A 429 12.41 3.89 6.15
N ALA A 430 11.96 4.46 7.27
CA ALA A 430 12.08 5.89 7.55
C ALA A 430 12.92 6.10 8.82
N ALA A 431 14.00 6.88 8.70
CA ALA A 431 14.78 7.34 9.84
C ALA A 431 14.05 8.48 10.54
N ILE A 432 13.84 8.34 11.85
CA ILE A 432 13.09 9.32 12.64
C ILE A 432 14.04 10.05 13.58
N TYR A 433 14.10 11.37 13.41
CA TYR A 433 14.87 12.28 14.25
C TYR A 433 13.94 13.13 15.10
N ARG A 434 14.45 13.59 16.24
CA ARG A 434 13.79 14.54 17.12
C ARG A 434 14.69 15.74 17.34
N CYS A 435 14.08 16.89 17.55
CA CYS A 435 14.78 18.05 18.05
C CYS A 435 13.88 18.88 18.97
N VAL A 436 14.50 19.69 19.82
CA VAL A 436 13.80 20.58 20.74
C VAL A 436 13.92 22.01 20.25
N ILE A 437 12.79 22.71 20.21
CA ILE A 437 12.66 24.12 19.85
C ILE A 437 12.20 24.91 21.07
N ASP A 438 13.06 25.79 21.55
CA ASP A 438 12.80 26.60 22.74
C ASP A 438 11.67 27.62 22.50
N HIS A 439 11.66 28.26 21.34
CA HIS A 439 10.64 29.25 21.00
C HIS A 439 9.95 28.92 19.67
N PRO A 440 8.60 28.79 19.64
CA PRO A 440 7.84 28.52 18.43
C PRO A 440 8.10 29.49 17.28
N SER A 441 8.53 30.72 17.60
CA SER A 441 8.90 31.78 16.65
C SER A 441 10.20 31.52 15.90
N ASP A 442 11.02 30.58 16.37
CA ASP A 442 12.30 30.24 15.75
C ASP A 442 12.09 29.45 14.44
N ALA A 443 10.92 28.85 14.27
CA ALA A 443 10.49 28.18 13.04
C ALA A 443 9.38 28.98 12.34
N ALA A 444 9.54 29.21 11.03
CA ALA A 444 8.55 29.88 10.20
C ALA A 444 8.45 29.23 8.82
N PRO A 445 7.27 29.22 8.16
CA PRO A 445 7.15 28.61 6.84
C PRO A 445 8.18 29.17 5.84
N ALA A 446 8.99 28.29 5.26
CA ALA A 446 10.04 28.61 4.30
C ALA A 446 10.01 27.69 3.07
N GLY A 447 10.78 28.05 2.04
CA GLY A 447 10.81 27.29 0.79
C GLY A 447 9.41 27.15 0.17
N ASP A 448 9.01 25.91 -0.05
CA ASP A 448 7.70 25.56 -0.61
C ASP A 448 6.59 25.41 0.45
N VAL A 449 6.95 25.33 1.73
CA VAL A 449 6.00 25.28 2.84
C VAL A 449 5.41 26.66 3.07
N LYS A 450 4.08 26.74 3.05
CA LYS A 450 3.34 28.00 3.24
C LYS A 450 2.62 28.10 4.57
N GLN A 451 2.45 26.97 5.26
CA GLN A 451 1.72 26.88 6.52
C GLN A 451 2.37 25.84 7.41
N MET A 452 2.41 26.14 8.70
CA MET A 452 2.91 25.27 9.77
C MET A 452 2.00 25.43 10.99
N VAL A 453 1.92 24.40 11.81
CA VAL A 453 1.15 24.44 13.06
C VAL A 453 1.87 23.66 14.14
N TRP A 454 1.85 24.19 15.37
CA TRP A 454 2.24 23.45 16.56
C TRP A 454 1.03 22.68 17.06
N TRP A 455 0.97 21.40 16.73
CA TRP A 455 -0.10 20.49 17.10
C TRP A 455 0.13 19.94 18.50
N ASP A 456 -0.91 19.90 19.33
CA ASP A 456 -0.87 19.50 20.74
C ASP A 456 -0.94 17.98 20.96
N LEU A 457 -0.82 17.19 19.88
CA LEU A 457 -0.81 15.72 19.89
C LEU A 457 -2.16 15.06 20.25
N GLU A 458 -3.16 15.86 20.63
CA GLU A 458 -4.48 15.40 21.10
C GLU A 458 -5.64 15.93 20.24
N SER A 459 -5.58 17.19 19.82
CA SER A 459 -6.66 17.84 19.08
C SER A 459 -6.85 17.22 17.70
N ASP A 460 -8.10 17.17 17.25
CA ASP A 460 -8.42 16.85 15.86
C ASP A 460 -7.92 17.99 14.97
N LEU A 461 -6.95 17.68 14.11
CA LEU A 461 -6.39 18.59 13.13
C LEU A 461 -6.80 18.10 11.73
N PRO A 462 -7.83 18.71 11.11
CA PRO A 462 -8.34 18.25 9.82
C PRO A 462 -7.26 18.21 8.74
N GLY A 463 -7.12 17.04 8.11
CA GLY A 463 -6.10 16.76 7.09
C GLY A 463 -4.74 16.39 7.67
N LEU A 464 -4.63 16.07 8.96
CA LEU A 464 -3.43 15.49 9.55
C LEU A 464 -3.26 14.04 9.07
N SER A 465 -2.06 13.73 8.54
CA SER A 465 -1.69 12.37 8.17
C SER A 465 -1.70 11.47 9.42
N PRO A 466 -2.46 10.35 9.43
CA PRO A 466 -2.52 9.46 10.58
C PRO A 466 -1.16 8.83 10.93
N ILE A 467 -0.33 8.55 9.91
CA ILE A 467 1.01 7.98 10.10
C ILE A 467 1.92 9.00 10.79
N ASP A 468 1.98 10.23 10.27
CA ASP A 468 2.79 11.31 10.86
C ASP A 468 2.35 11.65 12.28
N ALA A 469 1.04 11.67 12.53
CA ALA A 469 0.49 11.85 13.87
C ALA A 469 0.95 10.76 14.84
N HIS A 470 0.97 9.50 14.39
CA HIS A 470 1.40 8.37 15.20
C HIS A 470 2.92 8.39 15.43
N LEU A 471 3.72 8.64 14.39
CA LEU A 471 5.17 8.78 14.48
C LEU A 471 5.59 9.93 15.41
N ALA A 472 4.88 11.06 15.38
CA ALA A 472 5.13 12.17 16.29
C ALA A 472 4.98 11.75 17.76
N ARG A 473 3.90 11.03 18.09
CA ARG A 473 3.66 10.51 19.46
C ARG A 473 4.73 9.51 19.87
N LEU A 474 4.99 8.52 19.01
CA LEU A 474 6.00 7.51 19.26
C LEU A 474 7.37 8.13 19.49
N ALA A 475 7.80 9.09 18.66
CA ALA A 475 9.10 9.73 18.79
C ALA A 475 9.24 10.51 20.11
N LEU A 476 8.15 11.16 20.55
CA LEU A 476 8.09 11.93 21.79
C LEU A 476 7.85 11.07 23.05
N GLY A 477 7.77 9.74 22.90
CA GLY A 477 7.60 8.80 24.01
C GLY A 477 6.17 8.76 24.56
N LEU A 478 5.19 9.09 23.72
CA LEU A 478 3.77 9.03 24.03
C LEU A 478 3.17 7.79 23.38
N SER A 479 2.43 6.99 24.15
CA SER A 479 1.74 5.77 23.70
C SER A 479 0.33 6.07 23.20
#